data_AF-A0A3S9T212-F1
#
_entry.id   AF-A0A3S9T212-F1
#
_cell.length_a   1.000
_cell.length_b   1.000
_cell.length_c   1.000
_cell.angle_alpha   90.00
_cell.angle_beta   90.00
_cell.angle_gamma   90.00
#
_symmetry.space_group_name_H-M   'P 1'
#
loop_
_entity.id
_entity.type
_entity.pdbx_description
1 polymer ?
#
loop_
_entity_poly.entity_id
_entity_poly.type
_entity_poly.pdbx_seq_one_letter_code
_entity_poly.pdbx_strand_id
1 'polypeptide(L)'
;MIRKVPNPTKPKKKFRRIFIIGSLMILISSFCSLQFYRGYKTLALMQEQVAELKTQIQYMKYEKERLLNLLEKLDSEDYIERIAREELGLVKRGEILIITVEE
;
A
#
# COMPACT_ATOMS: atom_id res chain seq x y z
N MET A 1 85.53 -30.62 -0.61
CA MET A 1 84.55 -29.94 -1.50
C MET A 1 83.21 -29.85 -0.78
N ILE A 2 82.74 -28.65 -0.46
CA ILE A 2 81.53 -28.42 0.35
C ILE A 2 80.29 -28.51 -0.54
N ARG A 3 79.40 -29.48 -0.30
CA ARG A 3 78.08 -29.53 -0.96
C ARG A 3 77.11 -28.61 -0.21
N LYS A 4 76.61 -27.57 -0.89
CA LYS A 4 75.47 -26.77 -0.43
C LYS A 4 74.18 -27.59 -0.60
N VAL A 5 73.44 -27.76 0.48
CA VAL A 5 72.08 -28.32 0.47
C VAL A 5 71.10 -27.22 0.03
N PRO A 6 70.24 -27.45 -0.98
CA PRO A 6 69.26 -26.45 -1.40
C PRO A 6 68.09 -26.44 -0.42
N ASN A 7 67.78 -25.26 0.12
CA ASN A 7 66.66 -25.04 1.04
C ASN A 7 65.41 -24.59 0.26
N PRO A 8 64.34 -25.39 0.15
CA PRO A 8 63.12 -24.97 -0.53
C PRO A 8 62.23 -24.16 0.43
N THR A 9 62.63 -22.93 0.75
CA THR A 9 61.68 -21.99 1.38
C THR A 9 61.07 -21.07 0.33
N LYS A 10 59.81 -21.37 -0.02
CA LYS A 10 58.64 -20.43 -0.05
C LYS A 10 57.65 -20.83 -1.16
N PRO A 11 56.38 -21.05 -0.77
CA PRO A 11 55.34 -20.24 -1.39
C PRO A 11 54.27 -19.74 -0.40
N LYS A 12 54.60 -19.58 0.89
CA LYS A 12 53.63 -19.14 1.93
C LYS A 12 52.94 -17.80 1.63
N LYS A 13 53.59 -16.90 0.85
CA LYS A 13 53.03 -15.59 0.46
C LYS A 13 51.87 -15.67 -0.55
N LYS A 14 51.88 -16.63 -1.49
CA LYS A 14 50.82 -16.75 -2.52
C LYS A 14 49.53 -17.30 -1.92
N PHE A 15 49.63 -18.33 -1.08
CA PHE A 15 48.49 -18.90 -0.34
C PHE A 15 47.82 -17.88 0.58
N ARG A 16 48.61 -17.07 1.32
CA ARG A 16 48.07 -16.01 2.17
C ARG A 16 47.31 -14.95 1.37
N ARG A 17 47.77 -14.61 0.17
CA ARG A 17 47.11 -13.64 -0.71
C ARG A 17 45.78 -14.18 -1.25
N ILE A 18 45.74 -15.45 -1.64
CA ILE A 18 44.51 -16.13 -2.09
C ILE A 18 43.49 -16.22 -0.95
N PHE A 19 43.94 -16.55 0.27
CA PHE A 19 43.07 -16.58 1.45
C PHE A 19 42.48 -15.21 1.79
N ILE A 20 43.28 -14.15 1.72
CA ILE A 20 42.81 -12.78 1.98
C ILE A 20 41.77 -12.37 0.93
N ILE A 21 42.04 -12.58 -0.35
CA ILE A 21 41.11 -12.24 -1.44
C ILE A 21 39.83 -13.08 -1.35
N GLY A 22 39.94 -14.38 -1.03
CA GLY A 22 38.79 -15.26 -0.81
C GLY A 22 37.94 -14.80 0.36
N SER A 23 38.55 -14.43 1.50
CA SER A 23 37.80 -13.91 2.66
C SER A 23 37.09 -12.59 2.35
N LEU A 24 37.71 -11.73 1.55
CA LEU A 24 37.12 -10.46 1.12
C LEU A 24 35.91 -10.69 0.21
N MET A 25 36.00 -11.64 -0.72
CA MET A 25 34.88 -12.04 -1.58
C MET A 25 33.71 -12.62 -0.79
N ILE A 26 33.99 -13.43 0.23
CA ILE A 26 32.94 -13.99 1.11
C ILE A 26 32.27 -12.88 1.93
N LEU A 27 33.04 -11.92 2.45
CA LEU A 27 32.51 -10.77 3.16
C LEU A 27 31.59 -9.91 2.28
N ILE A 28 32.02 -9.61 1.05
CA ILE A 28 31.23 -8.84 0.08
C ILE A 28 29.95 -9.61 -0.29
N SER A 29 30.07 -10.91 -0.56
CA SER A 29 28.93 -11.77 -0.87
C SER A 29 27.92 -11.81 0.28
N SER A 30 28.39 -12.02 1.52
CA SER A 30 27.53 -12.04 2.70
C SER A 30 26.83 -10.70 2.92
N PHE A 31 27.53 -9.58 2.72
CA PHE A 31 26.93 -8.24 2.82
C PHE A 31 25.86 -8.02 1.75
N CYS A 32 26.13 -8.43 0.51
CA CYS A 32 25.21 -8.32 -0.60
C CYS A 32 23.95 -9.19 -0.38
N SER A 33 24.11 -10.42 0.11
CA SER A 33 23.00 -11.32 0.44
C SER A 33 22.09 -10.75 1.54
N LEU A 34 22.65 -10.11 2.57
CA LEU A 34 21.87 -9.46 3.63
C LEU A 34 21.06 -8.27 3.09
N GLN A 35 21.64 -7.47 2.20
CA GLN A 35 20.95 -6.34 1.57
C GLN A 35 19.83 -6.80 0.64
N PHE A 36 20.05 -7.86 -0.15
CA PHE A 36 19.03 -8.46 -1.01
C PHE A 36 17.83 -9.00 -0.22
N TYR A 37 18.08 -9.67 0.91
CA TYR A 37 17.01 -10.21 1.75
C TYR A 37 16.12 -9.12 2.36
N ARG A 38 16.71 -7.98 2.73
CA ARG A 38 15.96 -6.81 3.22
C ARG A 38 15.15 -6.14 2.10
N GLY A 39 15.75 -5.97 0.92
CA GLY A 39 15.08 -5.34 -0.23
C GLY A 39 13.83 -6.09 -0.70
N TYR A 40 13.88 -7.43 -0.73
CA TYR A 40 12.74 -8.25 -1.17
C TYR A 40 11.52 -8.14 -0.24
N LYS A 41 11.72 -8.11 1.08
CA LYS A 41 10.61 -7.99 2.04
C LYS A 41 9.93 -6.62 1.96
N THR A 42 10.71 -5.56 1.78
CA THR A 42 10.16 -4.21 1.60
C THR A 42 9.33 -4.13 0.33
N LEU A 43 9.76 -4.76 -0.76
CA LEU A 43 9.02 -4.72 -2.02
C LEU A 43 7.63 -5.36 -1.91
N ALA A 44 7.53 -6.52 -1.24
CA ALA A 44 6.26 -7.21 -1.04
C ALA A 44 5.28 -6.39 -0.18
N LEU A 45 5.76 -5.83 0.94
CA LEU A 45 4.95 -4.98 1.82
C LEU A 45 4.47 -3.71 1.10
N MET A 46 5.34 -3.09 0.29
CA MET A 46 4.97 -1.89 -0.47
C MET A 46 3.94 -2.21 -1.56
N GLN A 47 4.02 -3.38 -2.19
CA GLN A 47 3.01 -3.80 -3.17
C GLN A 47 1.64 -4.06 -2.53
N GLU A 48 1.62 -4.68 -1.35
CA GLU A 48 0.40 -4.90 -0.58
C GLU A 48 -0.25 -3.57 -0.17
N GLN A 49 0.54 -2.64 0.35
CA GLN A 49 0.07 -1.28 0.69
C GLN A 49 -0.50 -0.56 -0.54
N VAL A 50 0.18 -0.65 -1.69
CA VAL A 50 -0.32 -0.04 -2.93
C VAL A 50 -1.65 -0.65 -3.36
N ALA A 51 -1.81 -1.96 -3.22
CA ALA A 51 -3.07 -2.64 -3.54
C ALA A 51 -4.19 -2.18 -2.61
N GLU A 52 -3.94 -2.14 -1.30
CA GLU A 52 -4.91 -1.68 -0.30
C GLU A 52 -5.34 -0.23 -0.55
N LEU A 53 -4.38 0.68 -0.76
CA LEU A 53 -4.68 2.07 -1.06
C LEU A 53 -5.50 2.23 -2.34
N LYS A 54 -5.22 1.43 -3.38
CA LYS A 54 -6.03 1.45 -4.62
C LYS A 54 -7.47 1.03 -4.35
N THR A 55 -7.67 -0.02 -3.56
CA THR A 55 -9.01 -0.48 -3.16
C THR A 55 -9.75 0.60 -2.37
N GLN A 56 -9.08 1.25 -1.41
CA GLN A 56 -9.66 2.35 -0.64
C GLN A 56 -10.05 3.53 -1.54
N ILE A 57 -9.21 3.91 -2.50
CA ILE A 57 -9.52 4.97 -3.48
C ILE A 57 -10.73 4.60 -4.32
N GLN A 58 -10.83 3.36 -4.79
CA GLN A 58 -11.98 2.90 -5.57
C GLN A 58 -13.27 2.94 -4.75
N TYR A 59 -13.23 2.46 -3.51
CA TYR A 59 -14.36 2.52 -2.59
C TYR A 59 -14.81 3.97 -2.33
N MET A 60 -13.86 4.87 -2.02
CA MET A 60 -14.17 6.29 -1.79
C MET A 60 -14.74 6.98 -3.03
N LYS A 61 -14.28 6.64 -4.23
CA LYS A 61 -14.84 7.16 -5.49
C LYS A 61 -16.28 6.69 -5.69
N TYR A 62 -16.54 5.40 -5.48
CA TYR A 62 -17.88 4.85 -5.56
C TYR A 62 -18.82 5.52 -4.56
N GLU A 63 -18.38 5.68 -3.31
CA GLU A 63 -19.21 6.29 -2.27
C GLU A 63 -19.48 7.78 -2.57
N LYS A 64 -18.49 8.50 -3.08
CA LYS A 64 -18.68 9.88 -3.56
C LYS A 64 -19.73 9.94 -4.66
N GLU A 65 -19.66 9.08 -5.67
CA GLU A 65 -20.62 9.06 -6.77
C GLU A 65 -22.03 8.69 -6.29
N ARG A 66 -22.14 7.73 -5.37
CA ARG A 66 -23.40 7.37 -4.73
C ARG A 66 -24.01 8.56 -3.95
N LEU A 67 -23.19 9.27 -3.18
CA LEU A 67 -23.62 10.46 -2.43
C LEU A 67 -24.04 11.60 -3.36
N LEU A 68 -23.33 11.82 -4.46
CA LEU A 68 -23.72 12.83 -5.45
C LEU A 68 -25.04 12.48 -6.13
N ASN A 69 -25.25 11.22 -6.50
CA ASN A 69 -26.52 10.75 -7.06
C ASN A 69 -27.68 10.89 -6.05
N LEU A 70 -27.41 10.70 -4.75
CA LEU A 70 -28.40 10.96 -3.70
C LEU A 70 -28.69 12.45 -3.59
N LEU A 71 -27.64 13.28 -3.59
CA LEU A 71 -27.78 14.73 -3.53
C LEU A 71 -28.60 15.25 -4.69
N GLU A 72 -28.35 14.80 -5.93
CA GLU A 72 -29.13 15.19 -7.11
C GLU A 72 -30.61 14.79 -7.00
N LYS A 73 -30.92 13.65 -6.38
CA LYS A 73 -32.31 13.25 -6.10
C LYS A 73 -32.96 14.12 -5.02
N LEU A 74 -32.21 14.46 -3.98
CA LEU A 74 -32.65 15.35 -2.90
C LEU A 74 -32.82 16.80 -3.38
N ASP A 75 -31.97 17.25 -4.28
CA ASP A 75 -31.97 18.59 -4.87
C ASP A 75 -32.97 18.72 -6.04
N SER A 76 -33.66 17.63 -6.38
CA SER A 76 -34.76 17.70 -7.35
C SER A 76 -35.89 18.56 -6.79
N GLU A 77 -36.39 19.51 -7.60
CA GLU A 77 -37.44 20.46 -7.20
C GLU A 77 -38.66 19.75 -6.60
N ASP A 78 -38.99 18.55 -7.08
CA ASP A 78 -40.13 17.76 -6.60
C ASP A 78 -39.92 17.26 -5.16
N TYR A 79 -38.68 16.89 -4.78
CA TYR A 79 -38.35 16.51 -3.41
C TYR A 79 -38.35 17.71 -2.46
N ILE A 80 -37.77 18.84 -2.90
CA ILE A 80 -37.76 20.10 -2.14
C ILE A 80 -39.19 20.61 -1.93
N GLU A 81 -40.03 20.58 -2.97
CA GLU A 81 -41.44 20.96 -2.89
C GLU A 81 -42.20 20.06 -1.91
N ARG A 82 -41.93 18.75 -1.92
CA ARG A 82 -42.59 17.81 -1.01
C ARG A 82 -42.22 18.05 0.45
N ILE A 83 -40.94 18.25 0.76
CA ILE A 83 -40.47 18.59 2.12
C ILE A 83 -41.04 19.94 2.56
N ALA A 84 -41.02 20.95 1.69
CA ALA A 84 -41.60 22.25 2.00
C ALA A 84 -43.11 22.15 2.27
N ARG A 85 -43.83 21.30 1.53
CA ARG A 85 -45.25 21.01 1.76
C ARG A 85 -45.48 20.32 3.11
N GLU A 86 -44.67 19.31 3.47
CA GLU A 86 -44.74 18.62 4.76
C GLU A 86 -44.50 19.59 5.94
N GLU A 87 -43.43 20.41 5.89
CA GLU A 87 -43.08 21.37 6.94
C GLU A 87 -44.09 22.52 7.08
N LEU A 88 -44.69 22.97 5.97
CA LEU A 88 -45.68 24.05 5.96
C LEU A 88 -47.12 23.54 6.19
N GLY A 89 -47.32 22.22 6.32
CA GLY A 89 -48.66 21.62 6.41
C GLY A 89 -49.53 21.82 5.16
N LEU A 90 -48.90 22.01 4.00
CA LEU A 90 -49.58 22.22 2.72
C LEU A 90 -49.76 20.87 2.00
N VAL A 91 -50.90 20.67 1.35
CA VAL A 91 -51.19 19.47 0.54
C VAL A 91 -51.48 19.82 -0.90
N LYS A 92 -50.96 19.04 -1.85
CA LYS A 92 -51.24 19.24 -3.28
C LYS A 92 -52.68 18.82 -3.58
N ARG A 93 -53.26 19.42 -4.61
CA ARG A 93 -54.62 19.12 -5.05
C ARG A 93 -54.74 17.65 -5.48
N GLY A 94 -55.37 16.82 -4.64
CA GLY A 94 -55.50 15.37 -4.82
C GLY A 94 -54.79 14.52 -3.76
N GLU A 95 -54.02 15.11 -2.84
CA GLU A 95 -53.41 14.44 -1.68
C GLU A 95 -54.35 14.49 -0.46
N ILE A 96 -54.32 13.46 0.41
CA ILE A 96 -55.14 13.37 1.62
C ILE A 96 -54.24 13.63 2.83
N LEU A 97 -54.53 14.67 3.62
CA LEU A 97 -53.85 14.95 4.88
C LEU A 97 -54.31 13.95 5.95
N ILE A 98 -53.39 13.17 6.52
CA ILE A 98 -53.66 12.25 7.62
C ILE A 98 -53.07 12.85 8.90
N ILE A 99 -53.92 13.30 9.81
CA ILE A 99 -53.52 13.84 11.11
C ILE A 99 -53.73 12.73 12.14
N THR A 100 -52.65 12.26 12.76
CA THR A 100 -52.72 11.33 13.89
C THR A 100 -53.06 12.14 15.14
N VAL A 101 -54.27 11.96 15.66
CA VAL A 101 -54.66 12.49 16.97
C VAL A 101 -54.22 11.46 18.01
N GLU A 102 -53.18 11.76 18.78
CA GLU A 102 -52.89 11.00 19.99
C GLU A 102 -53.99 11.32 21.03
N GLU A 103 -54.68 10.28 21.52
CA GLU A 103 -55.69 10.36 22.58
C GLU A 103 -55.08 10.63 23.96
#